data_AF-A0A2K0XPC9-F1
#
_entry.id   AF-A0A2K0XPC9-F1
#
_cell.length_a   1.000
_cell.length_b   1.000
_cell.length_c   1.000
_cell.angle_alpha   90.00
_cell.angle_beta   90.00
_cell.angle_gamma   90.00
#
_symmetry.space_group_name_H-M   'P 1'
#
loop_
_entity.id
_entity.type
_entity.pdbx_description
1 polymer ?
#
loop_
_entity_poly.entity_id
_entity_poly.type
_entity_poly.pdbx_seq_one_letter_code
_entity_poly.pdbx_strand_id
1 'polypeptide(L)'
;MMGQIVEIQHILFEGCRLEEEDDLGRVAHIKYHPDWTGRKTRNGKRIEVTEDNVRNFFVFNTNQAVILDQIEECGGINKYPGQILWYSMDGRFVYPKPKYDKIVTALSTDDGIDNVKYRNVRNNFLVAGMLIHKKAVSLGIDPTTGMEINKNTNGEEEFTQNLDVFQGDTNACSIMDVTVNADEDIPKFEKLEAQNFDSKFTVTETSTVERIYAAFGQEPFYCIRIGKLGFSGTTINDAFSFYNSYVEKERKEISRVFSKVFSKWAMQYNDGKPVCPSEDYSILPVKHISNESTDDKDKNSKA
;
A
#
# COMPACT_ATOMS: atom_id res chain seq x y z
N MET A 1 41.68 -7.23 12.41
CA MET A 1 41.47 -7.60 13.84
C MET A 1 40.19 -8.43 13.91
N MET A 2 40.13 -9.52 14.68
CA MET A 2 38.89 -10.32 14.76
C MET A 2 37.80 -9.59 15.55
N GLY A 3 36.54 -9.74 15.12
CA GLY A 3 35.37 -9.13 15.78
C GLY A 3 35.02 -7.71 15.32
N GLN A 4 35.44 -7.31 14.12
CA GLN A 4 35.13 -6.01 13.54
C GLN A 4 33.94 -6.08 12.59
N ILE A 5 33.19 -4.99 12.49
CA ILE A 5 32.08 -4.89 11.54
C ILE A 5 32.67 -4.76 10.13
N VAL A 6 32.39 -5.74 9.27
CA VAL A 6 32.85 -5.76 7.87
C VAL A 6 31.75 -5.28 6.91
N GLU A 7 30.49 -5.54 7.25
CA GLU A 7 29.35 -5.29 6.39
C GLU A 7 28.12 -4.90 7.22
N ILE A 8 27.29 -4.02 6.66
CA ILE A 8 26.01 -3.62 7.24
C ILE A 8 24.94 -3.79 6.18
N GLN A 9 23.87 -4.50 6.52
CA GLN A 9 22.71 -4.70 5.64
C GLN A 9 21.42 -4.30 6.38
N HIS A 10 20.48 -3.72 5.63
CA HIS A 10 19.14 -3.46 6.15
C HIS A 10 18.30 -4.74 6.08
N ILE A 11 17.72 -5.13 7.21
CA ILE A 11 16.83 -6.28 7.32
C ILE A 11 15.42 -5.79 7.61
N LEU A 12 14.47 -6.25 6.79
CA LEU A 12 13.05 -5.93 6.94
C LEU A 12 12.50 -6.49 8.24
N PHE A 13 11.77 -5.64 8.95
CA PHE A 13 11.19 -5.95 10.25
C PHE A 13 10.21 -7.13 10.19
N GLU A 14 9.44 -7.22 9.11
CA GLU A 14 8.44 -8.27 8.87
C GLU A 14 9.06 -9.67 8.86
N GLY A 15 10.32 -9.77 8.44
CA GLY A 15 11.09 -11.01 8.39
C GLY A 15 11.71 -11.40 9.72
N CYS A 16 11.71 -10.53 10.72
CA CYS A 16 12.34 -10.79 12.01
C CYS A 16 11.32 -11.25 13.07
N ARG A 17 11.74 -12.18 13.94
CA ARG A 17 11.02 -12.57 15.15
C ARG A 17 12.00 -12.62 16.32
N LEU A 18 11.59 -12.07 17.45
CA LEU A 18 12.34 -12.15 18.70
C LEU A 18 12.18 -13.55 19.29
N GLU A 19 13.28 -14.11 19.79
CA GLU A 19 13.24 -15.29 20.65
C GLU A 19 12.59 -14.94 22.00
N GLU A 20 12.07 -15.96 22.71
CA GLU A 20 11.56 -15.77 24.06
C GLU A 20 12.65 -15.22 24.98
N GLU A 21 12.23 -14.34 25.89
CA GLU A 21 13.13 -13.78 26.88
C GLU A 21 13.55 -14.85 27.88
N ASP A 22 14.82 -14.81 28.29
CA ASP A 22 15.30 -15.62 29.42
C ASP A 22 14.67 -15.17 30.74
N ASP A 23 14.94 -15.91 31.83
CA ASP A 23 14.47 -15.56 33.19
C ASP A 23 14.94 -14.16 33.66
N LEU A 24 15.87 -13.53 32.94
CA LEU A 24 16.42 -12.19 33.18
C LEU A 24 15.87 -11.13 32.21
N GLY A 25 14.89 -11.46 31.37
CA GLY A 25 14.28 -10.54 30.41
C GLY A 25 15.16 -10.21 29.21
N ARG A 26 16.08 -11.10 28.81
CA ARG A 26 17.02 -10.90 27.70
C ARG A 26 16.67 -11.79 26.54
N VAL A 27 16.68 -11.20 25.34
CA VAL A 27 16.59 -11.93 24.08
C VAL A 27 18.01 -12.28 23.62
N ALA A 28 18.28 -13.58 23.43
CA ALA A 28 19.57 -14.06 22.95
C ALA A 28 19.68 -13.98 21.42
N HIS A 29 18.66 -14.47 20.71
CA HIS A 29 18.64 -14.50 19.25
C HIS A 29 17.45 -13.77 18.62
N ILE A 30 17.66 -13.32 17.39
CA ILE A 30 16.65 -12.81 16.49
C ILE A 30 16.56 -13.77 15.32
N LYS A 31 15.38 -14.36 15.13
CA LYS A 31 15.08 -15.31 14.07
C LYS A 31 14.68 -14.54 12.82
N TYR A 32 15.24 -14.90 11.67
CA TYR A 32 14.92 -14.31 10.40
C TYR A 32 14.39 -15.36 9.41
N HIS A 33 13.26 -15.04 8.80
CA HIS A 33 12.71 -15.79 7.68
C HIS A 33 12.20 -14.82 6.61
N PRO A 34 12.44 -15.06 5.31
CA PRO A 34 12.04 -14.15 4.24
C PRO A 34 10.52 -14.05 4.04
N ASP A 35 9.74 -14.99 4.57
CA ASP A 35 8.27 -14.97 4.56
C ASP A 35 7.69 -15.93 5.60
N TRP A 36 7.20 -15.40 6.73
CA TRP A 36 6.59 -16.21 7.79
C TRP A 36 5.22 -16.82 7.41
N THR A 37 4.60 -16.39 6.31
CA THR A 37 3.39 -17.05 5.79
C THR A 37 3.71 -18.35 5.07
N GLY A 38 4.99 -18.55 4.73
CA GLY A 38 5.50 -19.68 3.97
C GLY A 38 4.97 -19.73 2.54
N ARG A 39 4.38 -18.67 1.97
CA ARG A 39 3.83 -18.69 0.60
C ARG A 39 4.90 -18.41 -0.47
N LYS A 40 6.01 -17.81 -0.07
CA LYS A 40 7.12 -17.45 -0.95
C LYS A 40 7.81 -18.67 -1.54
N THR A 41 8.08 -18.62 -2.84
CA THR A 41 8.84 -19.64 -3.56
C THR A 41 10.18 -19.10 -4.02
N ARG A 42 11.24 -19.91 -3.93
CA ARG A 42 12.56 -19.64 -4.51
C ARG A 42 12.87 -20.73 -5.52
N ASN A 43 13.13 -20.34 -6.78
CA ASN A 43 13.39 -21.27 -7.88
C ASN A 43 12.30 -22.35 -8.03
N GLY A 44 11.03 -21.97 -7.88
CA GLY A 44 9.88 -22.89 -7.97
C GLY A 44 9.64 -23.79 -6.74
N LYS A 45 10.53 -23.77 -5.73
CA LYS A 45 10.32 -24.49 -4.46
C LYS A 45 9.81 -23.55 -3.39
N ARG A 46 8.79 -23.98 -2.65
CA ARG A 46 8.25 -23.25 -1.50
C ARG A 46 9.30 -23.17 -0.40
N ILE A 47 9.49 -21.98 0.16
CA ILE A 47 10.35 -21.81 1.33
C ILE A 47 9.49 -22.13 2.55
N GLU A 48 9.69 -23.31 3.12
CA GLU A 48 8.95 -23.75 4.30
C GLU A 48 9.51 -23.06 5.55
N VAL A 49 8.62 -22.75 6.50
CA VAL A 49 8.99 -22.18 7.79
C VAL A 49 9.45 -23.30 8.71
N THR A 50 10.64 -23.83 8.45
CA THR A 50 11.30 -24.89 9.22
C THR A 50 12.56 -24.34 9.87
N GLU A 51 13.05 -25.00 10.92
CA GLU A 51 14.28 -24.57 11.62
C GLU A 51 15.49 -24.46 10.68
N ASP A 52 15.58 -25.32 9.66
CA ASP A 52 16.65 -25.27 8.65
C ASP A 52 16.62 -24.01 7.78
N ASN A 53 15.42 -23.46 7.53
CA ASN A 53 15.22 -22.29 6.68
C ASN A 53 15.19 -20.99 7.50
N VAL A 54 14.99 -21.08 8.82
CA VAL A 54 15.02 -19.95 9.75
C VAL A 54 16.47 -19.72 10.19
N ARG A 55 16.96 -18.50 10.00
CA ARG A 55 18.31 -18.12 10.44
C ARG A 55 18.25 -17.45 11.80
N ASN A 56 19.05 -17.95 12.74
CA ASN A 56 19.22 -17.31 14.04
C ASN A 56 20.40 -16.34 13.98
N PHE A 57 20.16 -15.10 14.37
CA PHE A 57 21.19 -14.08 14.50
C PHE A 57 21.33 -13.67 15.96
N PHE A 58 22.55 -13.38 16.40
CA PHE A 58 22.74 -12.82 17.74
C PHE A 58 22.25 -11.37 17.81
N VAL A 59 21.84 -10.93 19.00
CA VAL A 59 21.57 -9.52 19.24
C VAL A 59 22.86 -8.69 19.15
N PHE A 60 22.79 -7.53 18.48
CA PHE A 60 23.93 -6.63 18.30
C PHE A 60 24.61 -6.22 19.61
N ASN A 61 25.90 -6.50 19.69
CA ASN A 61 26.77 -6.14 20.81
C ASN A 61 28.14 -5.70 20.30
N THR A 62 28.65 -4.59 20.82
CA THR A 62 29.95 -4.02 20.42
C THR A 62 31.12 -4.53 21.27
N ASN A 63 30.88 -5.33 22.32
CA ASN A 63 31.95 -5.86 23.15
C ASN A 63 32.66 -7.02 22.43
N GLN A 64 33.95 -6.84 22.14
CA GLN A 64 34.76 -7.81 21.41
C GLN A 64 34.84 -9.18 22.10
N ALA A 65 34.85 -9.24 23.43
CA ALA A 65 34.85 -10.51 24.16
C ALA A 65 33.59 -11.33 23.83
N VAL A 66 32.43 -10.69 23.89
CA VAL A 66 31.14 -11.34 23.57
C VAL A 66 31.09 -11.80 22.12
N ILE A 67 31.64 -11.02 21.19
CA ILE A 67 31.68 -11.40 19.76
C ILE A 67 32.57 -12.63 19.55
N LEU A 68 33.71 -12.70 20.21
CA LEU A 68 34.61 -13.85 20.11
C LEU A 68 33.97 -15.11 20.67
N ASP A 69 33.29 -15.01 21.82
CA ASP A 69 32.54 -16.13 22.41
C ASP A 69 31.44 -16.62 21.46
N GLN A 70 30.68 -15.71 20.85
CA GLN A 70 29.64 -16.04 19.86
C GLN A 70 30.21 -16.72 18.60
N ILE A 71 31.39 -16.28 18.14
CA ILE A 71 32.08 -16.88 17.00
C ILE A 71 32.54 -18.31 17.35
N GLU A 72 33.05 -18.52 18.57
CA GLU A 72 33.47 -19.83 19.07
C GLU A 72 32.28 -20.78 19.20
N GLU A 73 31.16 -20.31 19.75
CA GLU A 73 29.90 -21.06 19.85
C GLU A 73 29.39 -21.54 18.47
N CYS A 74 29.55 -20.72 17.43
CA CYS A 74 29.20 -21.09 16.05
C CYS A 74 30.19 -22.08 15.40
N GLY A 75 31.31 -22.41 16.05
CA GLY A 75 32.37 -23.23 15.49
C GLY A 75 33.26 -22.49 14.48
N GLY A 76 33.39 -21.16 14.62
CA GLY A 76 34.30 -20.31 13.86
C GLY A 76 33.64 -19.25 12.98
N ILE A 77 34.44 -18.28 12.53
CA ILE A 77 33.96 -17.06 11.81
C ILE A 77 33.20 -17.38 10.52
N ASN A 78 33.54 -18.47 9.83
CA ASN A 78 32.90 -18.88 8.58
C ASN A 78 31.44 -19.32 8.75
N LYS A 79 31.07 -19.77 9.96
CA LYS A 79 29.71 -20.19 10.30
C LYS A 79 28.94 -19.11 11.07
N TYR A 80 29.61 -18.04 11.47
CA TYR A 80 29.01 -16.95 12.23
C TYR A 80 28.06 -16.14 11.33
N PRO A 81 26.75 -16.10 11.62
CA PRO A 81 25.77 -15.44 10.77
C PRO A 81 25.84 -13.91 10.88
N GLY A 82 26.49 -13.38 11.91
CA GLY A 82 26.49 -11.96 12.24
C GLY A 82 25.51 -11.62 13.36
N GLN A 83 25.23 -10.31 13.50
CA GLN A 83 24.33 -9.80 14.53
C GLN A 83 23.26 -8.89 13.93
N ILE A 84 22.10 -8.81 14.59
CA ILE A 84 21.02 -7.89 14.24
C ILE A 84 20.86 -6.83 15.33
N LEU A 85 20.90 -5.57 14.94
CA LEU A 85 20.50 -4.47 15.79
C LEU A 85 18.98 -4.31 15.70
N TRP A 86 18.28 -4.79 16.73
CA TRP A 86 16.86 -4.47 16.90
C TRP A 86 16.70 -3.10 17.53
N TYR A 87 15.91 -2.25 16.88
CA TYR A 87 15.56 -0.94 17.43
C TYR A 87 14.05 -0.70 17.31
N SER A 88 13.44 -0.31 18.41
CA SER A 88 12.04 0.08 18.50
C SER A 88 11.90 1.26 19.44
N MET A 89 11.04 2.20 19.06
CA MET A 89 10.70 3.38 19.86
C MET A 89 9.78 3.05 21.04
N ASP A 90 9.11 1.89 21.01
CA ASP A 90 8.15 1.45 22.02
C ASP A 90 8.81 0.72 23.19
N GLY A 91 10.11 0.41 23.09
CA GLY A 91 10.87 -0.25 24.14
C GLY A 91 11.95 -1.18 23.61
N ARG A 92 12.79 -1.67 24.52
CA ARG A 92 13.82 -2.67 24.21
C ARG A 92 13.14 -4.01 23.92
N PHE A 93 13.45 -4.62 22.78
CA PHE A 93 12.85 -5.90 22.34
C PHE A 93 11.31 -5.88 22.27
N VAL A 94 10.72 -4.71 22.02
CA VAL A 94 9.27 -4.57 21.80
C VAL A 94 9.00 -4.42 20.31
N TYR A 95 7.97 -5.10 19.81
CA TYR A 95 7.47 -4.88 18.45
C TYR A 95 6.87 -3.47 18.34
N PRO A 96 7.31 -2.66 17.36
CA PRO A 96 6.77 -1.34 17.15
C PRO A 96 5.31 -1.45 16.71
N LYS A 97 4.46 -0.61 17.28
CA LYS A 97 3.06 -0.50 16.86
C LYS A 97 2.97 0.34 15.59
N PRO A 98 2.32 -0.14 14.52
CA PRO A 98 2.18 0.64 13.31
C PRO A 98 1.33 1.89 13.58
N LYS A 99 1.77 3.06 13.09
CA LYS A 99 1.04 4.34 13.27
C LYS A 99 -0.39 4.30 12.71
N TYR A 100 -0.63 3.47 11.69
CA TYR A 100 -1.93 3.33 11.05
C TYR A 100 -2.92 2.45 11.84
N ASP A 101 -2.48 1.74 12.88
CA ASP A 101 -3.35 0.82 13.64
C ASP A 101 -4.60 1.54 14.20
N LYS A 102 -4.39 2.77 14.69
CA LYS A 102 -5.47 3.63 15.22
C LYS A 102 -6.51 4.08 14.19
N ILE A 103 -6.23 3.92 12.89
CA ILE A 103 -7.11 4.32 11.78
C ILE A 103 -7.43 3.18 10.81
N VAL A 104 -7.22 1.91 11.19
CA VAL A 104 -7.52 0.76 10.31
C VAL A 104 -8.97 0.78 9.81
N THR A 105 -9.91 1.19 10.66
CA THR A 105 -11.32 1.34 10.25
C THR A 105 -11.54 2.45 9.23
N ALA A 106 -10.81 3.56 9.34
CA ALA A 106 -10.88 4.65 8.37
C ALA A 106 -10.26 4.23 7.02
N LEU A 107 -9.13 3.52 7.04
CA LEU A 107 -8.52 2.95 5.82
C LEU A 107 -9.47 1.96 5.12
N SER A 108 -10.12 1.08 5.89
CA SER A 108 -11.12 0.17 5.34
C SER A 108 -12.37 0.90 4.83
N THR A 109 -12.73 2.04 5.42
CA THR A 109 -13.86 2.86 4.96
C THR A 109 -13.52 3.53 3.63
N ASP A 110 -12.30 4.03 3.47
CA ASP A 110 -11.79 4.62 2.23
C ASP A 110 -11.85 3.62 1.06
N ASP A 111 -11.33 2.41 1.27
CA ASP A 111 -11.43 1.29 0.32
C ASP A 111 -12.89 0.92 -0.01
N GLY A 112 -13.76 0.90 1.00
CA GLY A 112 -15.19 0.66 0.82
C GLY A 112 -15.86 1.72 -0.06
N ILE A 113 -15.55 3.00 0.14
CA ILE A 113 -16.09 4.12 -0.65
C ILE A 113 -15.62 4.02 -2.10
N ASP A 114 -14.35 3.72 -2.33
CA ASP A 114 -13.81 3.56 -3.69
C ASP A 114 -14.49 2.42 -4.44
N ASN A 115 -14.75 1.29 -3.77
CA ASN A 115 -15.54 0.20 -4.36
C ASN A 115 -16.96 0.62 -4.73
N VAL A 116 -17.63 1.44 -3.90
CA VAL A 116 -18.97 1.96 -4.22
C VAL A 116 -18.92 2.92 -5.41
N LYS A 117 -17.95 3.83 -5.46
CA LYS A 117 -17.77 4.76 -6.59
C LYS A 117 -17.49 4.01 -7.89
N TYR A 118 -16.56 3.06 -7.84
CA TYR A 118 -16.24 2.19 -8.97
C TYR A 118 -17.49 1.47 -9.51
N ARG A 119 -18.29 0.89 -8.61
CA ARG A 119 -19.55 0.24 -8.98
C ARG A 119 -20.57 1.24 -9.54
N ASN A 120 -20.70 2.42 -8.95
CA ASN A 120 -21.64 3.44 -9.41
C ASN A 120 -21.29 3.94 -10.82
N VAL A 121 -20.01 4.21 -11.08
CA VAL A 121 -19.55 4.66 -12.40
C VAL A 121 -19.76 3.56 -13.47
N ARG A 122 -19.47 2.30 -13.14
CA ARG A 122 -19.61 1.20 -14.12
C ARG A 122 -21.06 0.76 -14.35
N ASN A 123 -21.90 0.76 -13.32
CA ASN A 123 -23.20 0.07 -13.37
C ASN A 123 -24.42 0.96 -13.15
N ASN A 124 -24.25 2.23 -12.72
CA ASN A 124 -25.36 3.05 -12.19
C ASN A 124 -25.43 4.46 -12.78
N PHE A 125 -24.55 4.81 -13.73
CA PHE A 125 -24.53 6.17 -14.30
C PHE A 125 -25.55 6.37 -15.42
N LEU A 126 -25.95 5.28 -16.07
CA LEU A 126 -26.90 5.31 -17.17
C LEU A 126 -28.13 4.51 -16.78
N VAL A 127 -29.29 5.12 -17.00
CA VAL A 127 -30.59 4.60 -16.59
C VAL A 127 -30.78 3.21 -17.20
N ALA A 128 -30.76 2.20 -16.34
CA ALA A 128 -31.21 0.88 -16.74
C ALA A 128 -32.70 0.94 -17.05
N GLY A 129 -33.13 0.32 -18.14
CA GLY A 129 -34.54 0.27 -18.48
C GLY A 129 -34.99 -1.13 -18.82
N MET A 130 -36.24 -1.41 -18.53
CA MET A 130 -36.88 -2.66 -18.86
C MET A 130 -37.47 -2.55 -20.25
N LEU A 131 -37.00 -3.37 -21.19
CA LEU A 131 -37.59 -3.51 -22.51
C LEU A 131 -38.59 -4.67 -22.44
N ILE A 132 -39.87 -4.32 -22.49
CA ILE A 132 -40.96 -5.29 -22.53
C ILE A 132 -41.26 -5.57 -24.00
N HIS A 133 -41.17 -6.82 -24.47
CA HIS A 133 -41.57 -7.21 -25.83
C HIS A 133 -42.38 -8.49 -25.87
N LYS A 134 -43.11 -8.69 -26.97
CA LYS A 134 -43.97 -9.84 -27.18
C LYS A 134 -43.12 -11.05 -27.55
N LYS A 135 -43.45 -12.22 -26.99
CA LYS A 135 -42.92 -13.49 -27.49
C LYS A 135 -43.22 -13.59 -28.99
N ALA A 136 -42.22 -13.75 -29.85
CA ALA A 136 -42.44 -13.89 -31.28
C ALA A 136 -43.32 -15.13 -31.53
N VAL A 137 -44.63 -14.93 -31.68
CA VAL A 137 -45.53 -16.00 -32.11
C VAL A 137 -45.20 -16.24 -33.56
N SER A 138 -44.73 -17.46 -33.85
CA SER A 138 -44.44 -17.97 -35.18
C SER A 138 -45.68 -17.87 -36.08
N LEU A 139 -45.85 -16.74 -36.75
CA LEU A 139 -46.83 -16.55 -37.80
C LEU A 139 -46.11 -16.49 -39.13
N GLY A 140 -45.95 -17.65 -39.74
CA GLY A 140 -45.43 -17.77 -41.09
C GLY A 140 -45.60 -19.18 -41.62
N ILE A 141 -46.73 -19.44 -42.27
CA ILE A 141 -46.82 -20.50 -43.26
C ILE A 141 -46.18 -19.93 -44.54
N ASP A 142 -45.20 -20.62 -45.11
CA ASP A 142 -44.58 -20.22 -46.38
C ASP A 142 -45.66 -20.22 -47.49
N PRO A 143 -45.94 -19.08 -48.14
CA PRO A 143 -46.99 -18.98 -49.16
C PRO A 143 -46.72 -19.84 -50.41
N THR A 144 -45.53 -20.43 -50.53
CA THR A 144 -45.13 -21.26 -51.67
C THR A 144 -45.26 -22.76 -51.41
N THR A 145 -45.16 -23.20 -50.15
CA THR A 145 -45.09 -24.62 -49.79
C THR A 145 -46.16 -25.06 -48.79
N GLY A 146 -46.89 -24.12 -48.17
CA GLY A 146 -47.99 -24.44 -47.26
C GLY A 146 -47.57 -25.13 -45.95
N MET A 147 -46.27 -25.20 -45.66
CA MET A 147 -45.73 -25.75 -44.41
C MET A 147 -45.44 -24.64 -43.40
N GLU A 148 -45.66 -24.94 -42.12
CA GLU A 148 -45.26 -24.08 -41.01
C GLU A 148 -43.74 -23.87 -41.04
N ILE A 149 -43.31 -22.61 -41.17
CA ILE A 149 -41.91 -22.26 -41.02
C ILE A 149 -41.62 -22.33 -39.51
N ASN A 150 -41.17 -23.49 -39.03
CA ASN A 150 -40.46 -23.60 -37.75
C ASN A 150 -39.08 -22.93 -37.91
N LYS A 151 -39.08 -21.59 -37.97
CA LYS A 151 -37.87 -20.85 -37.61
C LYS A 151 -37.72 -21.05 -36.12
N ASN A 152 -36.78 -21.94 -35.80
CA ASN A 152 -36.30 -22.28 -34.47
C ASN A 152 -36.38 -21.09 -33.51
N THR A 153 -36.63 -21.45 -32.25
CA THR A 153 -36.19 -20.86 -30.97
C THR A 153 -35.01 -19.86 -30.96
N ASN A 154 -34.25 -19.74 -32.05
CA ASN A 154 -33.11 -18.83 -32.26
C ASN A 154 -33.51 -17.35 -32.35
N GLY A 155 -34.76 -16.99 -32.61
CA GLY A 155 -35.16 -15.57 -32.71
C GLY A 155 -35.13 -14.83 -31.37
N GLU A 156 -35.44 -15.52 -30.27
CA GLU A 156 -35.31 -14.97 -28.92
C GLU A 156 -33.83 -14.86 -28.53
N GLU A 157 -33.04 -15.90 -28.79
CA GLU A 157 -31.59 -15.89 -28.55
C GLU A 157 -30.89 -14.80 -29.38
N GLU A 158 -31.25 -14.60 -30.66
CA GLU A 158 -30.72 -13.50 -31.48
C GLU A 158 -31.11 -12.14 -30.94
N PHE A 159 -32.35 -11.97 -30.44
CA PHE A 159 -32.79 -10.69 -29.90
C PHE A 159 -32.06 -10.34 -28.59
N THR A 160 -31.95 -11.30 -27.67
CA THR A 160 -31.21 -11.12 -26.41
C THR A 160 -29.70 -10.95 -26.68
N GLN A 161 -29.12 -11.67 -27.63
CA GLN A 161 -27.71 -11.49 -28.04
C GLN A 161 -27.46 -10.13 -28.70
N ASN A 162 -28.41 -9.61 -29.49
CA ASN A 162 -28.32 -8.25 -30.03
C ASN A 162 -28.47 -7.18 -28.95
N LEU A 163 -29.21 -7.46 -27.87
CA LEU A 163 -29.32 -6.57 -26.70
C LEU A 163 -28.05 -6.55 -25.85
N ASP A 164 -27.29 -7.65 -25.78
CA ASP A 164 -25.98 -7.68 -25.12
C ASP A 164 -24.98 -6.70 -25.74
N VAL A 165 -25.10 -6.41 -27.04
CA VAL A 165 -24.28 -5.39 -27.73
C VAL A 165 -24.57 -3.98 -27.22
N PHE A 166 -25.74 -3.74 -26.62
CA PHE A 166 -26.09 -2.46 -26.00
C PHE A 166 -25.83 -2.44 -24.49
N GLN A 167 -25.30 -3.54 -23.93
CA GLN A 167 -24.98 -3.67 -22.51
C GLN A 167 -23.48 -3.48 -22.24
N GLY A 168 -23.16 -2.84 -21.12
CA GLY A 168 -21.79 -2.68 -20.63
C GLY A 168 -21.28 -1.25 -20.54
N ASP A 169 -20.11 -1.09 -19.92
CA ASP A 169 -19.46 0.21 -19.66
C ASP A 169 -19.15 1.01 -20.94
N THR A 170 -18.94 0.29 -22.05
CA THR A 170 -18.64 0.87 -23.37
C THR A 170 -19.92 1.24 -24.13
N ASN A 171 -21.03 0.53 -23.89
CA ASN A 171 -22.28 0.64 -24.65
C ASN A 171 -23.43 1.31 -23.88
N ALA A 172 -23.09 1.94 -22.76
CA ALA A 172 -23.84 3.02 -22.14
C ALA A 172 -25.23 2.68 -21.55
N CYS A 173 -25.71 1.43 -21.55
CA CYS A 173 -26.99 1.08 -20.95
C CYS A 173 -26.96 -0.32 -20.31
N SER A 174 -27.85 -0.57 -19.36
CA SER A 174 -28.20 -1.92 -18.90
C SER A 174 -29.67 -2.12 -19.22
N ILE A 175 -30.00 -3.02 -20.15
CA ILE A 175 -31.39 -3.24 -20.58
C ILE A 175 -31.86 -4.58 -20.01
N MET A 176 -32.96 -4.57 -19.25
CA MET A 176 -33.60 -5.80 -18.77
C MET A 176 -34.64 -6.25 -19.79
N ASP A 177 -34.41 -7.40 -20.42
CA ASP A 177 -35.32 -7.98 -21.40
C ASP A 177 -36.46 -8.74 -20.70
N VAL A 178 -37.72 -8.37 -20.95
CA VAL A 178 -38.91 -9.02 -20.38
C VAL A 178 -39.89 -9.40 -21.48
N THR A 179 -40.13 -10.70 -21.62
CA THR A 179 -41.04 -11.24 -22.64
C THR A 179 -42.43 -11.52 -22.05
N VAL A 180 -43.48 -10.98 -22.68
CA VAL A 180 -44.89 -11.18 -22.29
C VAL A 180 -45.67 -11.94 -23.36
N ASN A 181 -46.65 -12.75 -22.92
CA ASN A 181 -47.45 -13.65 -23.77
C ASN A 181 -48.84 -13.09 -24.15
N ALA A 182 -49.31 -12.02 -23.51
CA ALA A 182 -50.65 -11.49 -23.69
C ALA A 182 -50.72 -10.40 -24.77
N ASP A 183 -51.79 -10.39 -25.57
CA ASP A 183 -51.97 -9.51 -26.74
C ASP A 183 -52.24 -8.02 -26.40
N GLU A 184 -52.40 -7.66 -25.12
CA GLU A 184 -52.79 -6.30 -24.72
C GLU A 184 -51.62 -5.34 -24.44
N ASP A 185 -50.37 -5.83 -24.32
CA ASP A 185 -49.24 -4.99 -23.95
C ASP A 185 -48.31 -4.64 -25.13
N ILE A 186 -48.35 -3.36 -25.51
CA ILE A 186 -47.46 -2.72 -26.51
C ILE A 186 -46.00 -2.76 -25.98
N PRO A 187 -44.98 -2.97 -26.84
CA PRO A 187 -43.60 -2.88 -26.41
C PRO A 187 -43.31 -1.53 -25.75
N LYS A 188 -42.88 -1.57 -24.49
CA LYS A 188 -42.62 -0.37 -23.68
C LYS A 188 -41.23 -0.46 -23.07
N PHE A 189 -40.51 0.65 -23.13
CA PHE A 189 -39.28 0.84 -22.40
C PHE A 189 -39.58 1.61 -21.12
N GLU A 190 -39.56 0.93 -19.98
CA GLU A 190 -39.71 1.56 -18.68
C GLU A 190 -38.35 1.88 -18.09
N LYS A 191 -38.08 3.17 -17.87
CA LYS A 191 -36.84 3.64 -17.23
C LYS A 191 -36.91 3.37 -15.73
N LEU A 192 -35.96 2.63 -15.18
CA LEU A 192 -35.80 2.50 -13.74
C LEU A 192 -35.14 3.77 -13.20
N GLU A 193 -35.74 4.44 -12.23
CA GLU A 193 -35.10 5.58 -11.58
C GLU A 193 -33.87 5.11 -10.80
N ALA A 194 -32.68 5.43 -11.33
CA ALA A 194 -31.42 5.15 -10.66
C ALA A 194 -31.28 6.09 -9.44
N GLN A 195 -31.17 5.51 -8.24
CA GLN A 195 -30.75 6.28 -7.07
C GLN A 195 -29.23 6.49 -7.17
N ASN A 196 -28.82 7.73 -7.44
CA ASN A 196 -27.41 8.11 -7.35
C ASN A 196 -27.03 8.32 -5.87
N PHE A 197 -26.06 7.55 -5.38
CA PHE A 197 -25.58 7.62 -4.00
C PHE A 197 -24.32 8.49 -3.84
N ASP A 198 -23.77 9.05 -4.91
CA ASP A 198 -22.48 9.76 -4.90
C ASP A 198 -22.45 10.91 -3.89
N SER A 199 -23.48 11.75 -3.90
CA SER A 199 -23.61 12.87 -2.94
C SER A 199 -23.81 12.45 -1.49
N LYS A 200 -24.26 11.21 -1.23
CA LYS A 200 -24.48 10.73 0.14
C LYS A 200 -23.18 10.38 0.86
N PHE A 201 -22.10 10.10 0.11
CA PHE A 201 -20.82 9.68 0.68
C PHE A 201 -19.78 10.81 0.79
N THR A 202 -20.05 11.99 0.21
CA THR A 202 -19.10 13.11 0.19
C THR A 202 -18.60 13.51 1.58
N VAL A 203 -19.49 13.56 2.58
CA VAL A 203 -19.13 13.89 3.97
C VAL A 203 -18.30 12.79 4.61
N THR A 204 -18.66 11.53 4.37
CA THR A 204 -17.93 10.36 4.90
C THR A 204 -16.53 10.29 4.29
N GLU A 205 -16.38 10.50 2.99
CA GLU A 205 -15.09 10.58 2.31
C GLU A 205 -14.21 11.69 2.88
N THR A 206 -14.73 12.92 2.93
CA THR A 206 -13.97 14.08 3.42
C THR A 206 -13.48 13.85 4.85
N SER A 207 -14.36 13.36 5.73
CA SER A 207 -13.99 13.08 7.12
C SER A 207 -13.05 11.88 7.27
N THR A 208 -13.12 10.88 6.39
CA THR A 208 -12.22 9.73 6.39
C THR A 208 -10.81 10.14 5.96
N VAL A 209 -10.70 10.89 4.86
CA VAL A 209 -9.42 11.43 4.38
C VAL A 209 -8.78 12.33 5.45
N GLU A 210 -9.54 13.24 6.06
CA GLU A 210 -9.04 14.10 7.14
C GLU A 210 -8.47 13.30 8.31
N ARG A 211 -9.18 12.24 8.76
CA ARG A 211 -8.71 11.35 9.83
C ARG A 211 -7.42 10.63 9.46
N ILE A 212 -7.25 10.24 8.20
CA ILE A 212 -6.01 9.61 7.72
C ILE A 212 -4.85 10.60 7.80
N TYR A 213 -5.01 11.82 7.26
CA TYR A 213 -3.96 12.85 7.35
C TYR A 213 -3.62 13.20 8.80
N ALA A 214 -4.63 13.34 9.67
CA ALA A 214 -4.42 13.62 11.09
C ALA A 214 -3.70 12.49 11.83
N ALA A 215 -3.92 11.23 11.42
CA ALA A 215 -3.21 10.10 12.02
C ALA A 215 -1.70 10.18 11.84
N PHE A 216 -1.24 10.77 10.74
CA PHE A 216 0.17 10.95 10.40
C PHE A 216 0.71 12.36 10.71
N GLY A 217 -0.08 13.24 11.33
CA GLY A 217 0.33 14.63 11.62
C GLY A 217 0.51 15.48 10.37
N GLN A 218 -0.30 15.22 9.32
CA GLN A 218 -0.20 15.86 8.01
C GLN A 218 -1.39 16.79 7.71
N GLU A 219 -2.06 17.31 8.74
CA GLU A 219 -3.21 18.21 8.63
C GLU A 219 -2.94 19.50 7.83
N PRO A 220 -1.76 20.14 7.93
CA PRO A 220 -1.44 21.30 7.09
C PRO A 220 -1.44 20.97 5.60
N PHE A 221 -0.90 19.80 5.21
CA PHE A 221 -0.90 19.36 3.81
C PHE A 221 -2.31 19.04 3.32
N TYR A 222 -3.14 18.46 4.18
CA TYR A 222 -4.56 18.25 3.87
C TYR A 222 -5.28 19.59 3.61
N CYS A 223 -5.09 20.58 4.50
CA CYS A 223 -5.71 21.90 4.35
C CYS A 223 -5.27 22.63 3.07
N ILE A 224 -4.02 22.46 2.66
CA ILE A 224 -3.50 22.98 1.38
C ILE A 224 -4.17 22.25 0.21
N ARG A 225 -4.23 20.91 0.25
CA ARG A 225 -4.84 20.08 -0.80
C ARG A 225 -6.29 20.44 -1.08
N ILE A 226 -7.09 20.70 -0.04
CA ILE A 226 -8.51 21.08 -0.18
C ILE A 226 -8.72 22.58 -0.48
N GLY A 227 -7.64 23.36 -0.59
CA GLY A 227 -7.71 24.79 -0.90
C GLY A 227 -8.14 25.70 0.26
N LYS A 228 -8.22 25.19 1.49
CA LYS A 228 -8.70 25.96 2.66
C LYS A 228 -7.74 27.07 3.10
N LEU A 229 -6.43 26.86 2.95
CA LEU A 229 -5.38 27.80 3.37
C LEU A 229 -4.79 28.63 2.22
N GLY A 230 -5.20 28.37 0.96
CA GLY A 230 -4.57 28.96 -0.23
C GLY A 230 -3.15 28.43 -0.51
N PHE A 231 -2.71 28.53 -1.75
CA PHE A 231 -1.36 28.12 -2.18
C PHE A 231 -0.42 29.32 -2.17
N SER A 232 0.12 29.67 -1.00
CA SER A 232 1.21 30.63 -0.91
C SER A 232 2.51 29.93 -0.50
N GLY A 233 3.66 30.44 -0.98
CA GLY A 233 4.97 29.87 -0.64
C GLY A 233 5.25 29.87 0.87
N THR A 234 4.73 30.86 1.60
CA THR A 234 4.82 30.92 3.07
C THR A 234 4.00 29.82 3.74
N THR A 235 2.75 29.61 3.30
CA THR A 235 1.89 28.53 3.81
C THR A 235 2.52 27.15 3.63
N ILE A 236 3.17 26.91 2.49
CA ILE A 236 3.86 25.65 2.23
C ILE A 236 5.08 25.51 3.15
N ASN A 237 5.91 26.54 3.26
CA ASN A 237 7.06 26.53 4.17
C ASN A 237 6.67 26.28 5.63
N ASP A 238 5.56 26.86 6.08
CA ASP A 238 5.01 26.65 7.42
C ASP A 238 4.55 25.19 7.61
N ALA A 239 3.89 24.59 6.61
CA ALA A 239 3.50 23.19 6.64
C ALA A 239 4.71 22.24 6.73
N PHE A 240 5.79 22.51 5.96
CA PHE A 240 7.04 21.76 6.09
C PHE A 240 7.68 21.95 7.47
N SER A 241 7.68 23.17 8.01
CA SER A 241 8.23 23.46 9.34
C SER A 241 7.47 22.73 10.44
N PHE A 242 6.13 22.73 10.38
CA PHE A 242 5.27 21.97 11.29
C PHE A 242 5.59 20.47 11.23
N TYR A 243 5.59 19.89 10.04
CA TYR A 243 5.83 18.46 9.89
C TYR A 243 7.25 18.06 10.29
N ASN A 244 8.23 18.92 9.99
CA ASN A 244 9.60 18.74 10.44
C ASN A 244 9.73 18.76 11.97
N SER A 245 8.91 19.54 12.67
CA SER A 245 8.85 19.52 14.14
C SER A 245 8.17 18.25 14.66
N TYR A 246 7.13 17.78 13.97
CA TYR A 246 6.41 16.55 14.30
C TYR A 246 7.32 15.31 14.23
N VAL A 247 8.14 15.19 13.17
CA VAL A 247 9.04 14.05 12.97
C VAL A 247 10.43 14.22 13.61
N GLU A 248 10.64 15.28 14.38
CA GLU A 248 11.96 15.60 14.94
C GLU A 248 12.47 14.49 15.87
N LYS A 249 11.59 13.92 16.69
CA LYS A 249 11.93 12.84 17.62
C LYS A 249 12.42 11.61 16.86
N GLU A 250 11.67 11.14 15.87
CA GLU A 250 12.03 9.99 15.04
C GLU A 250 13.35 10.23 14.30
N ARG A 251 13.55 11.42 13.73
CA ARG A 251 14.82 11.76 13.08
C ARG A 251 15.99 11.68 14.05
N LYS A 252 15.88 12.27 15.25
CA LYS A 252 16.94 12.24 16.27
C LYS A 252 17.28 10.82 16.67
N GLU A 253 16.28 9.98 16.85
CA GLU A 253 16.47 8.59 17.28
C GLU A 253 17.11 7.73 16.17
N ILE A 254 16.65 7.84 14.93
CA ILE A 254 17.30 7.18 13.78
C ILE A 254 18.76 7.66 13.64
N SER A 255 19.01 8.96 13.81
CA SER A 255 20.36 9.53 13.78
C SER A 255 21.26 8.90 14.85
N ARG A 256 20.76 8.72 16.08
CA ARG A 256 21.51 8.07 17.17
C ARG A 256 21.82 6.61 16.86
N VAL A 257 20.85 5.88 16.30
CA VAL A 257 21.04 4.47 15.88
C VAL A 257 22.11 4.37 14.81
N PHE A 258 22.05 5.23 13.79
CA PHE A 258 23.05 5.29 12.74
C PHE A 258 24.43 5.67 13.26
N SER A 259 24.55 6.68 14.13
CA SER A 259 25.81 7.00 14.79
C SER A 259 26.38 5.82 15.57
N LYS A 260 25.54 5.05 16.28
CA LYS A 260 25.98 3.87 17.05
C LYS A 260 26.60 2.78 16.17
N VAL A 261 26.02 2.54 15.00
CA VAL A 261 26.49 1.49 14.07
C VAL A 261 27.65 1.98 13.21
N PHE A 262 27.48 3.12 12.54
CA PHE A 262 28.44 3.59 11.53
C PHE A 262 29.73 4.11 12.13
N SER A 263 29.73 4.66 13.36
CA SER A 263 30.98 5.02 14.05
C SER A 263 31.93 3.84 14.25
N LYS A 264 31.39 2.61 14.34
CA LYS A 264 32.18 1.38 14.51
C LYS A 264 32.56 0.72 13.20
N TRP A 265 31.88 1.06 12.10
CA TRP A 265 32.22 0.59 10.76
C TRP A 265 33.28 1.47 10.07
N ALA A 266 33.36 2.76 10.44
CA ALA A 266 34.06 3.81 9.70
C ALA A 266 35.60 3.71 9.60
N MET A 267 36.30 2.80 10.29
CA MET A 267 37.75 2.94 10.45
C MET A 267 38.64 1.88 9.79
N GLN A 268 38.12 0.81 9.18
CA GLN A 268 39.01 -0.25 8.67
C GLN A 268 38.71 -0.83 7.28
N TYR A 269 37.49 -0.71 6.75
CA TYR A 269 37.11 -1.43 5.51
C TYR A 269 36.62 -0.54 4.37
N ASN A 270 36.49 0.78 4.57
CA ASN A 270 36.12 1.72 3.51
C ASN A 270 37.35 2.54 3.02
N ASP A 271 38.47 1.87 2.73
CA ASP A 271 39.74 2.51 2.32
C ASP A 271 40.23 3.66 3.23
N GLY A 272 39.92 3.59 4.53
CA GLY A 272 40.24 4.66 5.49
C GLY A 272 39.37 5.91 5.37
N LYS A 273 38.26 5.85 4.61
CA LYS A 273 37.29 6.94 4.50
C LYS A 273 36.07 6.63 5.38
N PRO A 274 35.60 7.56 6.22
CA PRO A 274 34.36 7.35 6.94
C PRO A 274 33.19 7.26 5.96
N VAL A 275 32.14 6.52 6.35
CA VAL A 275 30.88 6.34 5.58
C VAL A 275 30.29 7.69 5.19
N CYS A 276 30.37 8.62 6.14
CA CYS A 276 30.05 10.02 5.95
C CYS A 276 31.36 10.81 6.19
N PRO A 277 31.89 11.55 5.21
CA PRO A 277 33.09 12.38 5.37
C PRO A 277 33.06 13.32 6.58
N SER A 278 31.88 13.78 6.98
CA SER A 278 31.67 14.67 8.13
C SER A 278 31.48 13.95 9.46
N GLU A 279 31.39 12.61 9.46
CA GLU A 279 30.95 11.79 10.61
C GLU A 279 29.60 12.20 11.21
N ASP A 280 28.85 13.04 10.49
CA ASP A 280 27.52 13.47 10.88
C ASP A 280 26.50 12.51 10.25
N TYR A 281 25.86 11.72 11.10
CA TYR A 281 24.78 10.79 10.73
C TYR A 281 23.39 11.38 11.01
N SER A 282 23.30 12.71 11.14
CA SER A 282 22.03 13.40 11.34
C SER A 282 21.09 13.26 10.15
N ILE A 283 19.85 12.86 10.42
CA ILE A 283 18.79 12.85 9.43
C ILE A 283 18.28 14.27 9.27
N LEU A 284 18.52 14.84 8.09
CA LEU A 284 18.16 16.22 7.77
C LEU A 284 16.63 16.40 7.63
N PRO A 285 16.11 17.57 8.00
CA PRO A 285 14.72 17.92 7.73
C PRO A 285 14.44 18.03 6.24
N VAL A 286 13.20 17.74 5.85
CA VAL A 286 12.76 17.89 4.48
C VAL A 286 12.65 19.38 4.17
N LYS A 287 13.30 19.83 3.09
CA LYS A 287 13.27 21.22 2.65
C LYS A 287 12.26 21.38 1.52
N HIS A 288 11.48 22.44 1.57
CA HIS A 288 10.74 22.93 0.42
C HIS A 288 11.73 23.58 -0.56
N ILE A 289 11.80 23.09 -1.79
CA ILE A 289 12.64 23.67 -2.84
C ILE A 289 11.76 24.66 -3.60
N SER A 290 11.91 25.95 -3.34
CA SER A 290 11.36 27.00 -4.19
C SER A 290 12.33 27.32 -5.34
N ASN A 291 11.82 27.58 -6.53
CA ASN A 291 12.62 27.96 -7.71
C ASN A 291 13.41 29.27 -7.53
N GLU A 292 13.16 30.04 -6.46
CA GLU A 292 13.95 31.23 -6.11
C GLU A 292 15.35 30.86 -5.62
N SER A 293 15.53 29.66 -5.05
CA SER A 293 16.83 29.21 -4.53
C SER A 293 17.85 28.80 -5.61
N THR A 294 17.44 28.79 -6.88
CA THR A 294 18.32 28.59 -8.03
C THR A 294 19.03 29.88 -8.48
N ASP A 295 18.52 31.07 -8.12
CA ASP A 295 19.09 32.35 -8.58
C ASP A 295 20.29 32.84 -7.76
N ASP A 296 20.48 32.34 -6.54
CA ASP A 296 21.60 32.76 -5.67
C ASP A 296 22.90 32.00 -5.94
N LYS A 297 22.86 30.88 -6.67
CA LYS A 297 24.08 30.15 -7.06
C LYS A 297 24.77 30.76 -8.28
N ASP A 298 24.05 31.51 -9.11
CA ASP A 298 24.62 32.15 -10.31
C ASP A 298 25.19 33.56 -10.06
N LYS A 299 24.91 34.18 -8.90
CA LYS A 299 25.46 35.50 -8.54
C LYS A 299 26.84 35.45 -7.86
N ASN A 300 27.19 34.32 -7.23
CA ASN A 300 28.49 34.16 -6.55
C ASN A 300 29.58 33.50 -7.40
N SER A 301 29.34 33.28 -8.70
CA SER A 301 30.36 32.78 -9.65
C SER A 301 31.03 33.90 -10.48
N LYS A 302 30.69 35.17 -10.21
CA LYS A 302 31.30 36.34 -10.85
C LYS A 302 31.72 37.36 -9.79
N ALA A 303 32.78 37.05 -9.06
CA ALA A 303 33.64 38.02 -8.39
C ALA A 303 35.07 37.49 -8.37
#